data_AF-X0ZK32-F1
#
_entry.id   AF-X0ZK32-F1
#
_cell.length_a   1.000
_cell.length_b   1.000
_cell.length_c   1.000
_cell.angle_alpha   90.00
_cell.angle_beta   90.00
_cell.angle_gamma   90.00
#
_symmetry.space_group_name_H-M   'P 1'
#
loop_
_entity.id
_entity.type
_entity.pdbx_description
1 polymer ?
#
loop_
_entity_poly.entity_id
_entity_poly.type
_entity_poly.pdbx_seq_one_letter_code
_entity_poly.pdbx_strand_id
1 'polypeptide(L)'
;AEKVLASVGRRPRATRPPGEPLGLAKAAPGTQRDGPRGPYWLVRRALAEVSGDDAAVQRQYAAVQRQYAAVLRGARQRLDELEASAALCHVADGTPDGPLFLDIETCGLAGACIFLVGLMQYRDGELIFEQHFARHYGEEPAILAAFAERLAAAATLITFNGKAFDMTNLRERAAFHGVDLGRDPPHCDLLHESRRRWRKALPNCRLQTLEQYLCKRR
;
A
#
# COMPACT_ATOMS: atom_id res chain seq x y z
N ALA A 1 -41.43 10.67 -29.80
CA ALA A 1 -41.40 10.14 -28.42
C ALA A 1 -40.09 10.58 -27.76
N GLU A 2 -40.09 11.79 -27.24
CA GLU A 2 -38.96 12.39 -26.50
C GLU A 2 -38.74 11.66 -25.17
N LYS A 3 -37.50 11.26 -24.89
CA LYS A 3 -37.08 10.77 -23.58
C LYS A 3 -36.48 11.92 -22.79
N VAL A 4 -37.17 12.28 -21.72
CA VAL A 4 -36.78 13.24 -20.68
C VAL A 4 -35.47 12.80 -20.02
N LEU A 5 -34.39 13.53 -20.26
CA LEU A 5 -33.15 13.50 -19.48
C LEU A 5 -33.38 14.37 -18.23
N ALA A 6 -33.58 13.73 -17.08
CA ALA A 6 -33.59 14.42 -15.80
C ALA A 6 -32.17 14.90 -15.46
N SER A 7 -31.97 16.21 -15.49
CA SER A 7 -30.77 16.89 -15.02
C SER A 7 -30.69 16.79 -13.50
N VAL A 8 -29.79 15.94 -12.99
CA VAL A 8 -29.40 15.97 -11.58
C VAL A 8 -28.59 17.24 -11.36
N GLY A 9 -29.24 18.29 -10.87
CA GLY A 9 -28.59 19.55 -10.51
C GLY A 9 -27.45 19.32 -9.52
N ARG A 10 -26.21 19.54 -9.93
CA ARG A 10 -25.06 19.62 -9.03
C ARG A 10 -25.29 20.81 -8.10
N ARG A 11 -25.54 20.56 -6.81
CA ARG A 11 -25.44 21.61 -5.79
C ARG A 11 -24.01 22.18 -5.84
N PRO A 12 -23.82 23.50 -5.92
CA PRO A 12 -22.49 24.08 -5.82
C PRO A 12 -21.88 23.68 -4.47
N ARG A 13 -20.70 23.03 -4.52
CA ARG A 13 -19.95 22.64 -3.34
C ARG A 13 -19.50 23.95 -2.67
N ALA A 14 -20.03 24.25 -1.49
CA ALA A 14 -19.61 25.42 -0.73
C ALA A 14 -18.08 25.38 -0.57
N THR A 15 -17.38 26.32 -1.19
CA THR A 15 -15.92 26.45 -1.09
C THR A 15 -15.61 27.07 0.25
N ARG A 16 -15.54 26.23 1.29
CA ARG A 16 -14.94 26.63 2.55
C ARG A 16 -13.48 26.97 2.26
N PRO A 17 -12.95 28.14 2.65
CA PRO A 17 -11.54 28.41 2.50
C PRO A 17 -10.75 27.29 3.18
N PRO A 18 -9.65 26.81 2.58
CA PRO A 18 -8.83 25.80 3.22
C PRO A 18 -8.44 26.32 4.61
N GLY A 19 -8.61 25.47 5.63
CA GLY A 19 -8.14 25.80 6.97
C GLY A 19 -6.63 26.01 6.98
N GLU A 20 -6.10 26.49 8.10
CA GLU A 20 -4.66 26.62 8.29
C GLU A 20 -3.97 25.26 8.01
N PRO A 21 -2.89 25.24 7.17
CA PRO A 21 -2.21 24.00 6.85
C PRO A 21 -1.73 23.27 8.10
N LEU A 22 -2.11 22.02 8.25
CA LEU A 22 -1.66 21.18 9.36
C LEU A 22 -0.19 20.80 9.12
N GLY A 23 0.70 21.15 10.05
CA GLY A 23 2.10 20.73 9.98
C GLY A 23 2.24 19.20 9.94
N LEU A 24 3.21 18.68 9.18
CA LEU A 24 3.39 17.24 8.96
C LEU A 24 3.49 16.45 10.28
N ALA A 25 4.24 16.93 11.27
CA ALA A 25 4.39 16.24 12.55
C ALA A 25 3.06 16.07 13.31
N LYS A 26 2.10 16.97 13.10
CA LYS A 26 0.76 16.87 13.68
C LYS A 26 -0.17 16.00 12.84
N ALA A 27 -0.06 16.07 11.52
CA ALA A 27 -0.85 15.24 10.59
C ALA A 27 -0.43 13.77 10.61
N ALA A 28 0.88 13.53 10.67
CA ALA A 28 1.53 12.23 10.59
C ALA A 28 2.69 12.18 11.61
N PRO A 29 2.37 12.01 12.92
CA PRO A 29 3.38 11.87 13.97
C PRO A 29 4.40 10.78 13.62
N GLY A 30 5.68 11.17 13.64
CA GLY A 30 6.81 10.40 13.18
C GLY A 30 8.13 11.03 13.62
N THR A 31 9.23 10.60 13.02
CA THR A 31 10.58 11.08 13.37
C THR A 31 11.38 11.35 12.09
N GLN A 32 12.26 12.34 12.13
CA GLN A 32 13.26 12.47 11.07
C GLN A 32 14.25 11.30 11.17
N ARG A 33 14.59 10.73 10.03
CA ARG A 33 15.65 9.75 9.86
C ARG A 33 16.70 10.31 8.91
N ASP A 34 17.95 10.12 9.26
CA ASP A 34 19.08 10.47 8.40
C ASP A 34 19.53 9.20 7.67
N GLY A 35 19.23 9.14 6.37
CA GLY A 35 19.59 8.03 5.50
C GLY A 35 20.82 8.33 4.64
N PRO A 36 21.31 7.34 3.87
CA PRO A 36 22.51 7.48 3.04
C PRO A 36 22.37 8.50 1.91
N ARG A 37 21.14 8.90 1.57
CA ARG A 37 20.83 9.89 0.52
C ARG A 37 20.19 11.17 1.09
N GLY A 38 20.33 11.41 2.39
CA GLY A 38 19.81 12.58 3.08
C GLY A 38 18.70 12.26 4.08
N PRO A 39 18.13 13.30 4.73
CA PRO A 39 17.06 13.12 5.70
C PRO A 39 15.72 12.83 5.03
N TYR A 40 14.84 12.15 5.75
CA TYR A 40 13.44 11.96 5.40
C TYR A 40 12.59 11.82 6.67
N TRP A 41 11.27 11.92 6.54
CA TRP A 41 10.35 11.75 7.67
C TRP A 41 9.77 10.33 7.68
N LEU A 42 9.96 9.61 8.78
CA LEU A 42 9.45 8.26 8.96
C LEU A 42 8.33 8.23 10.00
N VAL A 43 7.17 7.75 9.58
CA VAL A 43 6.13 7.27 10.50
C VAL A 43 6.23 5.76 10.56
N ARG A 44 6.38 5.21 11.76
CA ARG A 44 6.38 3.76 12.01
C ARG A 44 5.37 3.44 13.10
N ARG A 45 4.45 2.51 12.86
CA ARG A 45 3.41 2.11 13.81
C ARG A 45 3.11 0.63 13.70
N ALA A 46 2.93 -0.05 14.83
CA ALA A 46 2.24 -1.32 14.85
C ALA A 46 0.73 -1.11 14.62
N LEU A 47 0.04 -2.13 14.10
CA LEU A 47 -1.42 -2.10 13.92
C LEU A 47 -2.16 -1.72 15.22
N ALA A 48 -1.66 -2.19 16.36
CA ALA A 48 -2.22 -1.91 17.68
C ALA A 48 -2.17 -0.41 18.07
N GLU A 49 -1.23 0.35 17.52
CA GLU A 49 -1.10 1.81 17.75
C GLU A 49 -2.06 2.61 16.86
N VAL A 50 -2.47 2.05 15.71
CA VAL A 50 -3.42 2.70 14.79
C VAL A 50 -4.84 2.69 15.35
N SER A 51 -5.19 1.70 16.17
CA SER A 51 -6.52 1.54 16.76
C SER A 51 -6.93 2.62 17.77
N GLY A 52 -5.97 3.36 18.35
CA GLY A 52 -6.22 4.23 19.50
C GLY A 52 -6.76 3.46 20.72
N ASP A 53 -7.37 4.15 21.68
CA ASP A 53 -7.76 3.55 22.97
C ASP A 53 -9.16 2.88 22.98
N ASP A 54 -9.87 2.85 21.85
CA ASP A 54 -11.21 2.26 21.78
C ASP A 54 -11.14 0.72 21.80
N ALA A 55 -11.70 0.10 22.85
CA ALA A 55 -11.65 -1.35 23.05
C ALA A 55 -12.35 -2.16 21.94
N ALA A 56 -13.39 -1.62 21.29
CA ALA A 56 -14.05 -2.30 20.17
C ALA A 56 -13.15 -2.27 18.93
N VAL A 57 -12.52 -1.13 18.68
CA VAL A 57 -11.55 -0.94 17.60
C VAL A 57 -10.35 -1.87 17.82
N GLN A 58 -9.76 -1.88 19.01
CA GLN A 58 -8.67 -2.79 19.40
C GLN A 58 -9.01 -4.27 19.18
N ARG A 59 -10.22 -4.72 19.55
CA ARG A 59 -10.66 -6.11 19.29
C ARG A 59 -10.74 -6.42 17.79
N GLN A 60 -11.23 -5.48 16.99
CA GLN A 60 -11.29 -5.62 15.54
C GLN A 60 -9.88 -5.75 14.94
N TYR A 61 -8.95 -4.88 15.34
CA TYR A 61 -7.56 -4.92 14.84
C TYR A 61 -6.81 -6.18 15.30
N ALA A 62 -7.01 -6.64 16.54
CA ALA A 62 -6.45 -7.91 17.00
C ALA A 62 -7.00 -9.10 16.19
N ALA A 63 -8.27 -9.05 15.77
CA ALA A 63 -8.83 -10.07 14.88
C ALA A 63 -8.21 -10.01 13.48
N VAL A 64 -8.00 -8.81 12.93
CA VAL A 64 -7.29 -8.60 11.66
C VAL A 64 -5.87 -9.15 11.72
N GLN A 65 -5.11 -8.84 12.77
CA GLN A 65 -3.74 -9.35 12.95
C GLN A 65 -3.70 -10.88 13.01
N ARG A 66 -4.62 -11.52 13.77
CA ARG A 66 -4.71 -12.97 13.83
C ARG A 66 -5.09 -13.58 12.48
N GLN A 67 -6.06 -13.00 11.79
CA GLN A 67 -6.50 -13.49 10.48
C GLN A 67 -5.37 -13.36 9.46
N TYR A 68 -4.70 -12.20 9.42
CA TYR A 68 -3.60 -11.95 8.51
C TYR A 68 -2.43 -12.90 8.76
N ALA A 69 -2.00 -13.03 10.02
CA ALA A 69 -0.94 -13.96 10.39
C ALA A 69 -1.33 -15.43 10.15
N ALA A 70 -2.62 -15.78 10.24
CA ALA A 70 -3.10 -17.11 9.88
C ALA A 70 -3.03 -17.33 8.36
N VAL A 71 -3.47 -16.37 7.54
CA VAL A 71 -3.38 -16.43 6.08
C VAL A 71 -1.94 -16.57 5.62
N LEU A 72 -1.02 -15.78 6.18
CA LEU A 72 0.40 -15.88 5.85
C LEU A 72 1.10 -17.13 6.40
N ARG A 73 0.47 -17.87 7.32
CA ARG A 73 0.91 -19.19 7.78
C ARG A 73 0.23 -20.34 7.03
N GLY A 74 -0.38 -20.07 5.88
CA GLY A 74 -1.07 -21.07 5.06
C GLY A 74 -2.38 -21.61 5.67
N ALA A 75 -2.95 -20.95 6.69
CA ALA A 75 -4.20 -21.41 7.28
C ALA A 75 -5.36 -21.25 6.28
N ARG A 76 -5.84 -22.39 5.75
CA ARG A 76 -7.07 -22.56 4.96
C ARG A 76 -7.12 -21.95 3.56
N GLN A 77 -5.99 -21.57 2.97
CA GLN A 77 -5.98 -21.22 1.55
C GLN A 77 -5.88 -22.51 0.72
N ARG A 78 -7.02 -23.16 0.41
CA ARG A 78 -7.06 -24.08 -0.74
C ARG A 78 -6.95 -23.21 -1.99
N LEU A 79 -5.73 -22.78 -2.31
CA LEU A 79 -5.44 -22.24 -3.63
C LEU A 79 -5.46 -23.44 -4.56
N ASP A 80 -6.40 -23.45 -5.50
CA ASP A 80 -6.24 -24.32 -6.65
C ASP A 80 -4.99 -23.80 -7.39
N GLU A 81 -3.95 -24.62 -7.49
CA GLU A 81 -2.69 -24.27 -8.16
C GLU A 81 -2.93 -23.83 -9.62
N LEU A 82 -4.05 -24.25 -10.23
CA LEU A 82 -4.46 -23.81 -11.57
C LEU A 82 -5.03 -22.38 -11.60
N GLU A 83 -5.47 -21.84 -10.46
CA GLU A 83 -6.05 -20.49 -10.35
C GLU A 83 -5.09 -19.45 -9.73
N ALA A 84 -4.07 -19.88 -8.99
CA ALA A 84 -3.09 -19.01 -8.33
C ALA A 84 -1.86 -18.73 -9.20
N SER A 85 -1.27 -17.53 -9.08
CA SER A 85 0.05 -17.29 -9.65
C SER A 85 1.16 -17.90 -8.80
N ALA A 86 2.31 -18.19 -9.42
CA ALA A 86 3.50 -18.64 -8.70
C ALA A 86 3.92 -17.66 -7.59
N ALA A 87 3.75 -16.35 -7.80
CA ALA A 87 4.03 -15.35 -6.77
C ALA A 87 3.06 -15.46 -5.58
N LEU A 88 1.78 -15.76 -5.82
CA LEU A 88 0.82 -16.01 -4.74
C LEU A 88 1.14 -17.30 -3.98
N CYS A 89 1.58 -18.36 -4.67
CA CYS A 89 2.05 -19.58 -4.01
C CYS A 89 3.28 -19.30 -3.13
N HIS A 90 4.26 -18.54 -3.62
CA HIS A 90 5.41 -18.12 -2.82
C HIS A 90 5.03 -17.36 -1.54
N VAL A 91 3.98 -16.53 -1.57
CA VAL A 91 3.44 -15.89 -0.36
C VAL A 91 2.82 -16.92 0.57
N ALA A 92 2.04 -17.86 0.05
CA ALA A 92 1.31 -18.84 0.84
C ALA A 92 2.22 -19.88 1.52
N ASP A 93 3.32 -20.25 0.85
CA ASP A 93 4.30 -21.23 1.32
C ASP A 93 5.44 -20.59 2.14
N GLY A 94 5.50 -19.25 2.16
CA GLY A 94 6.54 -18.48 2.82
C GLY A 94 6.33 -18.29 4.33
N THR A 95 7.29 -17.62 4.97
CA THR A 95 7.15 -17.16 6.36
C THR A 95 6.34 -15.86 6.42
N PRO A 96 5.61 -15.59 7.53
CA PRO A 96 4.78 -14.38 7.62
C PRO A 96 5.51 -13.06 7.45
N ASP A 97 6.80 -13.00 7.78
CA ASP A 97 7.66 -11.84 7.64
C ASP A 97 8.26 -11.67 6.24
N GLY A 98 8.16 -12.67 5.37
CA GLY A 98 8.68 -12.62 3.99
C GLY A 98 8.00 -11.57 3.09
N PRO A 99 6.66 -11.44 3.11
CA PRO A 99 5.95 -10.48 2.26
C PRO A 99 6.15 -9.01 2.68
N LEU A 100 6.54 -8.17 1.72
CA LEU A 100 6.55 -6.71 1.84
C LEU A 100 5.40 -6.13 1.01
N PHE A 101 4.46 -5.46 1.65
CA PHE A 101 3.38 -4.75 0.97
C PHE A 101 3.84 -3.34 0.65
N LEU A 102 3.48 -2.85 -0.54
CA LEU A 102 3.88 -1.55 -1.05
C LEU A 102 2.68 -0.81 -1.66
N ASP A 103 2.64 0.49 -1.41
CA ASP A 103 1.80 1.50 -2.05
C ASP A 103 2.57 2.83 -2.07
N ILE A 104 2.43 3.64 -3.13
CA ILE A 104 3.09 4.95 -3.23
C ILE A 104 2.10 6.07 -3.49
N GLU A 105 2.47 7.28 -3.05
CA GLU A 105 1.79 8.50 -3.46
C GLU A 105 2.75 9.41 -4.24
N THR A 106 2.27 9.92 -5.36
CA THR A 106 3.01 10.79 -6.28
C THR A 106 2.38 12.18 -6.33
N CYS A 107 3.17 13.20 -6.69
CA CYS A 107 2.67 14.57 -6.88
C CYS A 107 1.85 14.76 -8.18
N GLY A 108 1.36 13.70 -8.81
CA GLY A 108 0.61 13.78 -10.07
C GLY A 108 0.78 12.56 -10.98
N LEU A 109 0.70 12.80 -12.29
CA LEU A 109 0.81 11.76 -13.32
C LEU A 109 2.27 11.29 -13.52
N ALA A 110 2.49 10.34 -14.43
CA ALA A 110 3.77 9.67 -14.68
C ALA A 110 4.99 10.61 -14.70
N GLY A 111 6.06 10.22 -14.00
CA GLY A 111 7.28 11.02 -13.84
C GLY A 111 7.23 12.04 -12.70
N ALA A 112 6.08 12.22 -12.04
CA ALA A 112 5.97 13.04 -10.84
C ALA A 112 6.82 12.50 -9.68
N CYS A 113 7.26 13.42 -8.81
CA CYS A 113 7.96 13.07 -7.58
C CYS A 113 7.11 12.13 -6.72
N ILE A 114 7.73 11.09 -6.20
CA ILE A 114 7.18 10.28 -5.12
C ILE A 114 7.40 11.05 -3.83
N PHE A 115 6.33 11.32 -3.08
CA PHE A 115 6.45 12.01 -1.79
C PHE A 115 6.17 11.09 -0.60
N LEU A 116 5.59 9.92 -0.85
CA LEU A 116 5.33 8.90 0.16
C LEU A 116 5.54 7.50 -0.42
N VAL A 117 6.35 6.70 0.27
CA VAL A 117 6.40 5.24 0.10
C VAL A 117 5.80 4.60 1.36
N GLY A 118 4.65 3.95 1.20
CA GLY A 118 3.97 3.20 2.23
C GLY A 118 4.34 1.72 2.19
N LEU A 119 4.77 1.18 3.32
CA LEU A 119 5.17 -0.21 3.47
C LEU A 119 4.41 -0.85 4.62
N MET A 120 4.06 -2.13 4.46
CA MET A 120 3.55 -2.96 5.55
C MET A 120 4.23 -4.33 5.53
N GLN A 121 4.66 -4.80 6.70
CA GLN A 121 5.28 -6.12 6.86
C GLN A 121 4.96 -6.69 8.24
N TYR A 122 4.83 -8.02 8.32
CA TYR A 122 4.73 -8.69 9.60
C TYR A 122 6.13 -8.84 10.22
N ARG A 123 6.35 -8.34 11.43
CA ARG A 123 7.63 -8.45 12.14
C ARG A 123 7.36 -8.59 13.63
N ASP A 124 8.15 -9.42 14.31
CA ASP A 124 8.10 -9.58 15.77
C ASP A 124 6.69 -9.92 16.32
N GLY A 125 5.88 -10.64 15.53
CA GLY A 125 4.52 -11.01 15.90
C GLY A 125 3.44 -9.98 15.56
N GLU A 126 3.81 -8.82 15.01
CA GLU A 126 2.93 -7.68 14.73
C GLU A 126 2.96 -7.24 13.26
N LEU A 127 1.87 -6.61 12.84
CA LEU A 127 1.83 -5.90 11.55
C LEU A 127 2.39 -4.50 11.73
N ILE A 128 3.52 -4.23 11.09
CA ILE A 128 4.21 -2.94 11.14
C ILE A 128 3.95 -2.16 9.86
N PHE A 129 3.56 -0.91 10.01
CA PHE A 129 3.38 0.06 8.94
C PHE A 129 4.53 1.07 8.99
N GLU A 130 5.19 1.29 7.87
CA GLU A 130 6.17 2.35 7.68
C GLU A 130 5.70 3.28 6.56
N GLN A 131 5.70 4.58 6.81
CA GLN A 131 5.41 5.60 5.80
C GLN A 131 6.62 6.53 5.72
N HIS A 132 7.31 6.45 4.59
CA HIS A 132 8.52 7.22 4.31
C HIS A 132 8.14 8.44 3.49
N PHE A 133 8.16 9.61 4.12
CA PHE A 133 7.77 10.88 3.52
C PHE A 133 8.98 11.70 3.08
N ALA A 134 8.92 12.20 1.84
CA ALA A 134 9.75 13.30 1.40
C ALA A 134 9.00 14.62 1.64
N ARG A 135 9.52 15.46 2.53
CA ARG A 135 8.91 16.76 2.90
C ARG A 135 9.03 17.81 1.81
N HIS A 136 10.01 17.61 0.93
CA HIS A 136 10.24 18.38 -0.28
C HIS A 136 10.95 17.49 -1.31
N TYR A 137 10.99 17.91 -2.58
CA TYR A 137 11.56 17.11 -3.68
C TYR A 137 13.01 16.64 -3.44
N GLY A 138 13.80 17.41 -2.68
CA GLY A 138 15.17 17.02 -2.32
C GLY A 138 15.28 15.77 -1.42
N GLU A 139 14.21 15.31 -0.78
CA GLU A 139 14.21 14.10 0.07
C GLU A 139 13.75 12.84 -0.66
N GLU A 140 13.31 12.95 -1.93
CA GLU A 140 12.91 11.79 -2.72
C GLU A 140 14.02 10.73 -2.83
N PRO A 141 15.30 11.07 -3.07
CA PRO A 141 16.38 10.08 -3.05
C PRO A 141 16.50 9.32 -1.72
N ALA A 142 16.20 9.97 -0.60
CA ALA A 142 16.29 9.39 0.73
C ALA A 142 15.22 8.32 0.97
N ILE A 143 13.97 8.60 0.60
CA ILE A 143 12.88 7.61 0.72
C ILE A 143 13.04 6.46 -0.28
N LEU A 144 13.61 6.72 -1.47
CA LEU A 144 13.92 5.67 -2.46
C LEU A 144 15.03 4.74 -1.97
N ALA A 145 16.08 5.28 -1.33
CA ALA A 145 17.13 4.46 -0.73
C ALA A 145 16.62 3.64 0.46
N ALA A 146 15.79 4.24 1.32
CA ALA A 146 15.14 3.51 2.41
C ALA A 146 14.23 2.37 1.89
N PHE A 147 13.52 2.61 0.79
CA PHE A 147 12.75 1.57 0.10
C PHE A 147 13.65 0.46 -0.46
N ALA A 148 14.78 0.80 -1.10
CA ALA A 148 15.71 -0.19 -1.65
C ALA A 148 16.19 -1.19 -0.58
N GLU A 149 16.52 -0.71 0.62
CA GLU A 149 16.90 -1.56 1.75
C GLU A 149 15.79 -2.54 2.16
N ARG A 150 14.53 -2.06 2.18
CA ARG A 150 13.37 -2.89 2.51
C ARG A 150 13.07 -3.91 1.41
N LEU A 151 13.18 -3.49 0.14
CA LEU A 151 12.96 -4.34 -1.02
C LEU A 151 13.99 -5.48 -1.07
N ALA A 152 15.27 -5.18 -0.80
CA ALA A 152 16.34 -6.17 -0.78
C ALA A 152 16.15 -7.26 0.29
N ALA A 153 15.46 -6.94 1.39
CA ALA A 153 15.15 -7.87 2.47
C ALA A 153 13.84 -8.64 2.27
N ALA A 154 13.03 -8.30 1.27
CA ALA A 154 11.73 -8.91 1.04
C ALA A 154 11.86 -10.25 0.30
N ALA A 155 11.17 -11.28 0.78
CA ALA A 155 11.06 -12.56 0.06
C ALA A 155 10.04 -12.48 -1.07
N THR A 156 9.03 -11.61 -0.94
CA THR A 156 8.01 -11.36 -1.96
C THR A 156 7.49 -9.94 -1.84
N LEU A 157 7.32 -9.25 -2.96
CA LEU A 157 6.68 -7.95 -3.02
C LEU A 157 5.18 -8.12 -3.30
N ILE A 158 4.34 -7.41 -2.55
CA ILE A 158 2.88 -7.40 -2.72
C ILE A 158 2.40 -5.98 -2.99
N THR A 159 1.63 -5.80 -4.05
CA THR A 159 1.04 -4.50 -4.43
C THR A 159 -0.38 -4.68 -4.97
N PHE A 160 -1.10 -3.59 -5.18
CA PHE A 160 -2.31 -3.59 -5.99
C PHE A 160 -2.11 -2.74 -7.26
N ASN A 161 -2.03 -3.38 -8.43
CA ASN A 161 -1.68 -2.74 -9.72
C ASN A 161 -0.24 -2.15 -9.78
N GLY A 162 0.63 -2.54 -8.85
CA GLY A 162 1.97 -1.97 -8.73
C GLY A 162 2.96 -2.42 -9.80
N LYS A 163 2.68 -3.50 -10.54
CA LYS A 163 3.50 -3.85 -11.73
C LYS A 163 3.41 -2.80 -12.83
N ALA A 164 2.24 -2.15 -12.95
CA ALA A 164 2.00 -1.13 -13.96
C ALA A 164 2.16 0.30 -13.42
N PHE A 165 2.10 0.48 -12.10
CA PHE A 165 2.10 1.79 -11.46
C PHE A 165 3.26 1.97 -10.47
N ASP A 166 3.16 1.41 -9.26
CA ASP A 166 4.08 1.68 -8.17
C ASP A 166 5.55 1.39 -8.54
N MET A 167 5.84 0.16 -8.96
CA MET A 167 7.21 -0.26 -9.28
C MET A 167 7.75 0.43 -10.53
N THR A 168 6.90 0.71 -11.52
CA THR A 168 7.32 1.50 -12.70
C THR A 168 7.79 2.89 -12.28
N ASN A 169 6.99 3.61 -11.48
CA ASN A 169 7.36 4.94 -10.99
C ASN A 169 8.60 4.87 -10.09
N LEU A 170 8.67 3.93 -9.15
CA LEU A 170 9.84 3.76 -8.27
C LEU A 170 11.12 3.52 -9.07
N ARG A 171 11.08 2.65 -10.09
CA ARG A 171 12.23 2.34 -10.94
C ARG A 171 12.67 3.56 -11.76
N GLU A 172 11.72 4.30 -12.35
CA GLU A 172 12.00 5.52 -13.10
C GLU A 172 12.64 6.61 -12.21
N ARG A 173 12.04 6.87 -11.04
CA ARG A 173 12.53 7.88 -10.10
C ARG A 173 13.85 7.48 -9.45
N ALA A 174 14.05 6.19 -9.15
CA ALA A 174 15.32 5.68 -8.64
C ALA A 174 16.45 5.81 -9.67
N ALA A 175 16.17 5.47 -10.94
CA ALA A 175 17.13 5.68 -12.03
C ALA A 175 17.49 7.17 -12.20
N PHE A 176 16.50 8.07 -12.16
CA PHE A 176 16.73 9.52 -12.21
C PHE A 176 17.66 10.02 -11.10
N HIS A 177 17.50 9.48 -9.88
CA HIS A 177 18.30 9.86 -8.72
C HIS A 177 19.57 9.02 -8.52
N GLY A 178 19.88 8.08 -9.42
CA GLY A 178 21.01 7.17 -9.28
C GLY A 178 20.93 6.28 -8.02
N VAL A 179 19.73 5.90 -7.61
CA VAL A 179 19.49 4.95 -6.52
C VAL A 179 19.29 3.56 -7.14
N ASP A 180 20.08 2.58 -6.70
CA ASP A 180 19.91 1.20 -7.13
C ASP A 180 18.85 0.49 -6.27
N LEU A 181 17.76 0.04 -6.90
CA LEU A 181 16.73 -0.77 -6.24
C LEU A 181 17.03 -2.27 -6.27
N GLY A 182 18.14 -2.69 -6.88
CA GLY A 182 18.50 -4.10 -7.03
C GLY A 182 17.50 -4.86 -7.90
N ARG A 183 17.39 -6.18 -7.71
CA ARG A 183 16.41 -7.02 -8.43
C ARG A 183 15.10 -7.09 -7.64
N ASP A 184 13.98 -7.11 -8.36
CA ASP A 184 12.69 -7.35 -7.73
C ASP A 184 12.61 -8.79 -7.21
N PRO A 185 12.14 -9.00 -5.97
CA PRO A 185 11.74 -10.33 -5.52
C PRO A 185 10.53 -10.80 -6.35
N PRO A 186 10.08 -12.07 -6.20
CA PRO A 186 8.76 -12.48 -6.69
C PRO A 186 7.70 -11.42 -6.37
N HIS A 187 6.92 -11.03 -7.37
CA HIS A 187 5.98 -9.91 -7.24
C HIS A 187 4.54 -10.40 -7.43
N CYS A 188 3.82 -10.46 -6.32
CA CYS A 188 2.40 -10.77 -6.25
C CYS A 188 1.58 -9.48 -6.39
N ASP A 189 1.07 -9.24 -7.59
CA ASP A 189 0.19 -8.09 -7.84
C ASP A 189 -1.28 -8.51 -7.74
N LEU A 190 -1.92 -8.05 -6.68
CA LEU A 190 -3.27 -8.42 -6.28
C LEU A 190 -4.33 -8.06 -7.32
N LEU A 191 -4.08 -7.10 -8.22
CA LEU A 191 -5.03 -6.81 -9.30
C LEU A 191 -5.08 -7.98 -10.29
N HIS A 192 -3.93 -8.58 -10.60
CA HIS A 192 -3.87 -9.72 -11.51
C HIS A 192 -4.50 -10.96 -10.88
N GLU A 193 -4.21 -11.24 -9.60
CA GLU A 193 -4.87 -12.32 -8.86
C GLU A 193 -6.39 -12.11 -8.80
N SER A 194 -6.81 -10.86 -8.57
CA SER A 194 -8.23 -10.53 -8.50
C SER A 194 -8.94 -10.74 -9.83
N ARG A 195 -8.30 -10.41 -10.95
CA ARG A 195 -8.86 -10.65 -12.29
C ARG A 195 -8.95 -12.13 -12.64
N ARG A 196 -7.98 -12.95 -12.22
CA ARG A 196 -8.04 -14.41 -12.39
C ARG A 196 -9.26 -14.97 -11.67
N ARG A 197 -9.46 -14.57 -10.42
CA ARG A 197 -10.49 -15.15 -9.55
C ARG A 197 -11.90 -14.58 -9.73
N TRP A 198 -12.02 -13.28 -10.03
CA TRP A 198 -13.29 -12.55 -9.91
C TRP A 198 -13.74 -11.75 -11.15
N ARG A 199 -12.98 -11.71 -12.26
CA ARG A 199 -13.41 -10.88 -13.43
C ARG A 199 -14.78 -11.25 -13.99
N LYS A 200 -15.23 -12.50 -13.79
CA LYS A 200 -16.52 -13.01 -14.24
C LYS A 200 -17.63 -12.86 -13.19
N ALA A 201 -17.27 -12.56 -11.95
CA ALA A 201 -18.19 -12.52 -10.81
C ALA A 201 -18.49 -11.11 -10.31
N LEU A 202 -17.60 -10.14 -10.57
CA LEU A 202 -17.73 -8.77 -10.12
C LEU A 202 -17.86 -7.79 -11.29
N PRO A 203 -18.49 -6.61 -11.10
CA PRO A 203 -18.64 -5.59 -12.15
C PRO A 203 -17.29 -5.14 -12.73
N ASN A 204 -16.27 -5.09 -11.89
CA ASN A 204 -14.87 -4.87 -12.24
C ASN A 204 -13.98 -5.28 -11.05
N CYS A 205 -12.66 -5.31 -11.25
CA CYS A 205 -11.68 -5.61 -10.20
C CYS A 205 -10.92 -4.36 -9.74
N ARG A 206 -11.53 -3.17 -9.74
CA ARG A 206 -10.92 -1.99 -9.09
C ARG A 206 -10.94 -2.19 -7.57
N LEU A 207 -9.97 -1.60 -6.88
CA LEU A 207 -9.80 -1.77 -5.43
C LEU A 207 -11.10 -1.51 -4.66
N GLN A 208 -11.77 -0.38 -4.92
CA GLN A 208 -13.05 -0.03 -4.26
C GLN A 208 -14.14 -1.09 -4.47
N THR A 209 -14.25 -1.65 -5.68
CA THR A 209 -15.24 -2.71 -5.96
C THR A 209 -14.86 -3.99 -5.21
N LEU A 210 -13.58 -4.36 -5.16
CA LEU A 210 -13.14 -5.52 -4.39
C LEU A 210 -13.36 -5.32 -2.89
N GLU A 211 -13.04 -4.16 -2.32
CA GLU A 211 -13.28 -3.84 -0.92
C GLU A 211 -14.77 -3.93 -0.55
N GLN A 212 -15.65 -3.40 -1.41
CA GLN A 212 -17.09 -3.43 -1.18
C GLN A 212 -17.64 -4.86 -1.18
N TYR A 213 -17.27 -5.67 -2.19
CA TYR A 213 -17.84 -7.00 -2.37
C TYR A 213 -17.17 -8.08 -1.52
N LEU A 214 -15.87 -7.98 -1.25
CA LEU A 214 -15.10 -9.00 -0.54
C LEU A 214 -14.87 -8.64 0.93
N CYS A 215 -14.51 -7.38 1.21
CA CYS A 215 -14.21 -6.90 2.56
C CYS A 215 -15.44 -6.31 3.26
N LYS A 216 -16.58 -6.20 2.55
CA LYS A 216 -17.83 -5.59 3.05
C LYS A 216 -17.63 -4.14 3.52
N ARG A 217 -16.69 -3.42 2.90
CA ARG A 217 -16.48 -1.99 3.14
C ARG A 217 -17.73 -1.25 2.64
N ARG A 218 -18.40 -0.55 3.56
CA ARG A 218 -19.59 0.27 3.27
C ARG A 218 -19.20 1.65 2.80
#